data_AF-A0A9X0BAT6-F1
#
_entry.id   AF-A0A9X0BAT6-F1
#
_cell.length_a   1.000
_cell.length_b   1.000
_cell.length_c   1.000
_cell.angle_alpha   90.00
_cell.angle_beta   90.00
_cell.angle_gamma   90.00
#
_symmetry.space_group_name_H-M   'P 1'
#
loop_
_entity.id
_entity.type
_entity.pdbx_description
1 polymer ?
#
loop_
_entity_poly.entity_id
_entity_poly.type
_entity_poly.pdbx_seq_one_letter_code
_entity_poly.pdbx_strand_id
1 'polypeptide(L)'
;MQDLRRMAVLLASLAAFPAADAFWRLPCRGRTGVARLDPIVDPGEVSSHVHVVHGGGNFGMSANYETLLKSDCTSCGVEQDKSAYWTPALYFMHTDGSAEMVDQVGGMLAYYFNDKAPGDKIHAFPEGFRMLAGDPFQRNFTWPVPDPPKSNWAGAQISQKALEQKALGFNCLNYATTAEGTLDRHYMPNKTYLDEHCTDGIRLELMFPQCWNGKDVDSDDHKSHVAYPSLVMEGDCPTGYEKRLVGLMYETIWNTYAFKGVDGYFALANADPTGYGYHGDFMNGWESGVLQDAIDTCKNEDGNVDECAVFDIQTQTTQQKCYFDMPAALRSEKTEVCASGLPGDMAIQWGPAYATMGMGSSETTTTAIPAIPSLSIPSLSLSLGVSVDSGNMLGNAAAMATAEAATTTSTSTSTSTPTPTPTTSISTEPITEEIVYLERKIEVLIDKEGVPYTTITGTPTTVSTAMTTLTETSTVVSYVERDTVPEEQQLEEREISGHARRHLHHHGRLHRKHGF
;
A
#
# COMPACT_ATOMS: atom_id res chain seq x y z
N MET A 1 -3.17 48.95 -46.66
CA MET A 1 -2.06 48.01 -46.91
C MET A 1 -1.13 47.93 -45.69
N GLN A 2 -1.51 48.36 -44.49
CA GLN A 2 -2.20 47.56 -43.45
C GLN A 2 -3.15 46.47 -43.97
N ASP A 3 -3.15 45.29 -43.31
CA ASP A 3 -4.09 44.15 -43.43
C ASP A 3 -3.78 42.88 -44.24
N LEU A 4 -2.53 42.45 -44.47
CA LEU A 4 -2.32 41.10 -45.02
C LEU A 4 -1.06 40.32 -44.59
N ARG A 5 -0.36 40.73 -43.52
CA ARG A 5 0.83 40.00 -43.03
C ARG A 5 0.82 39.63 -41.55
N ARG A 6 -0.29 39.83 -40.84
CA ARG A 6 -0.44 39.47 -39.41
C ARG A 6 -1.42 38.32 -39.14
N MET A 7 -1.92 37.64 -40.18
CA MET A 7 -2.85 36.49 -40.06
C MET A 7 -2.26 35.15 -40.54
N ALA A 8 -0.96 34.91 -40.35
CA ALA A 8 -0.35 33.62 -40.70
C ALA A 8 0.63 33.07 -39.64
N VAL A 9 0.69 33.67 -38.45
CA VAL A 9 1.55 33.19 -37.34
C VAL A 9 0.73 32.87 -36.08
N LEU A 10 -0.60 32.92 -36.14
CA LEU A 10 -1.50 32.64 -35.02
C LEU A 10 -2.13 31.23 -35.06
N LEU A 11 -1.46 30.28 -35.72
CA LEU A 11 -1.98 28.92 -35.94
C LEU A 11 -0.95 27.81 -35.69
N ALA A 12 0.08 28.07 -34.89
CA ALA A 12 1.10 27.07 -34.54
C ALA A 12 1.54 27.14 -33.08
N SER A 13 0.59 27.34 -32.18
CA SER A 13 0.74 27.06 -30.76
C SER A 13 -0.51 26.33 -30.28
N LEU A 14 -0.82 25.21 -30.95
CA LEU A 14 -1.53 24.12 -30.27
C LEU A 14 -0.51 23.58 -29.28
N ALA A 15 -0.73 23.91 -28.01
CA ALA A 15 0.01 23.38 -26.90
C ALA A 15 0.11 21.86 -27.05
N ALA A 16 1.33 21.34 -27.01
CA ALA A 16 1.55 20.00 -26.49
C ALA A 16 1.20 20.10 -25.00
N PHE A 17 -0.09 20.01 -24.69
CA PHE A 17 -0.50 19.58 -23.36
C PHE A 17 0.16 18.21 -23.16
N PRO A 18 0.82 17.94 -22.02
CA PRO A 18 1.10 16.55 -21.67
C PRO A 18 -0.22 15.82 -21.81
N ALA A 19 -0.28 14.81 -22.69
CA ALA A 19 -1.45 13.97 -22.78
C ALA A 19 -1.70 13.46 -21.36
N ALA A 20 -2.86 13.77 -20.79
CA ALA A 20 -3.22 13.24 -19.49
C ALA A 20 -2.99 11.73 -19.52
N ASP A 21 -2.18 11.28 -18.57
CA ASP A 21 -2.00 9.86 -18.33
C ASP A 21 -3.37 9.31 -17.88
N ALA A 22 -3.85 8.29 -18.59
CA ALA A 22 -5.24 7.80 -18.50
C ALA A 22 -5.61 7.43 -17.06
N PHE A 23 -6.51 8.19 -16.45
CA PHE A 23 -6.98 7.97 -15.09
C PHE A 23 -8.48 7.69 -15.15
N TRP A 24 -9.01 6.79 -14.34
CA TRP A 24 -10.45 6.74 -14.11
C TRP A 24 -10.83 6.38 -12.68
N ARG A 25 -12.04 6.79 -12.33
CA ARG A 25 -12.66 6.64 -11.03
C ARG A 25 -13.81 5.68 -11.19
N LEU A 26 -13.62 4.42 -10.79
CA LEU A 26 -14.65 3.41 -10.85
C LEU A 26 -15.58 3.55 -9.64
N PRO A 27 -16.83 4.02 -9.82
CA PRO A 27 -17.75 4.10 -8.70
C PRO A 27 -18.30 2.73 -8.35
N CYS A 28 -18.14 2.33 -7.10
CA CYS A 28 -18.83 1.18 -6.51
C CYS A 28 -19.92 1.70 -5.57
N ARG A 29 -21.05 2.09 -6.16
CA ARG A 29 -22.15 2.76 -5.44
C ARG A 29 -22.96 1.82 -4.55
N GLY A 30 -22.85 0.52 -4.80
CA GLY A 30 -23.42 -0.52 -3.95
C GLY A 30 -22.33 -1.24 -3.18
N ARG A 31 -22.73 -1.93 -2.12
CA ARG A 31 -21.89 -2.81 -1.32
C ARG A 31 -22.38 -4.23 -1.50
N THR A 32 -21.50 -5.14 -1.89
CA THR A 32 -21.81 -6.55 -2.09
C THR A 32 -22.10 -7.26 -0.75
N GLY A 33 -21.49 -6.79 0.35
CA GLY A 33 -21.90 -7.16 1.70
C GLY A 33 -20.98 -6.65 2.80
N VAL A 34 -21.35 -6.96 4.05
CA VAL A 34 -20.54 -6.73 5.26
C VAL A 34 -20.54 -8.01 6.06
N ALA A 35 -19.36 -8.57 6.27
CA ALA A 35 -19.21 -9.84 6.97
C ALA A 35 -17.77 -10.04 7.41
N ARG A 36 -17.57 -10.98 8.35
CA ARG A 36 -16.24 -11.51 8.68
C ARG A 36 -15.77 -12.52 7.63
N LEU A 37 -15.49 -12.00 6.43
CA LEU A 37 -15.06 -12.77 5.27
C LEU A 37 -13.76 -12.20 4.73
N ASP A 38 -12.80 -13.09 4.50
CA ASP A 38 -11.53 -12.77 3.86
C ASP A 38 -10.98 -14.02 3.16
N PRO A 39 -11.29 -14.22 1.86
CA PRO A 39 -10.81 -15.38 1.11
C PRO A 39 -9.31 -15.36 0.79
N ILE A 40 -8.61 -14.25 1.07
CA ILE A 40 -7.15 -14.16 0.91
C ILE A 40 -6.47 -14.62 2.19
N VAL A 41 -6.82 -13.99 3.33
CA VAL A 41 -6.17 -14.23 4.62
C VAL A 41 -6.73 -15.47 5.34
N ASP A 42 -8.04 -15.68 5.31
CA ASP A 42 -8.76 -16.73 6.03
C ASP A 42 -9.56 -17.66 5.06
N PRO A 43 -8.91 -18.29 4.06
CA PRO A 43 -9.61 -19.04 3.02
C PRO A 43 -10.42 -20.21 3.59
N GLY A 44 -11.73 -20.17 3.38
CA GLY A 44 -12.68 -21.19 3.85
C GLY A 44 -13.17 -20.99 5.29
N GLU A 45 -12.63 -20.01 6.01
CA GLU A 45 -12.86 -19.80 7.43
C GLU A 45 -13.48 -18.42 7.72
N VAL A 46 -14.06 -18.27 8.91
CA VAL A 46 -14.58 -16.97 9.36
C VAL A 46 -13.39 -16.07 9.71
N SER A 47 -13.35 -14.88 9.13
CA SER A 47 -12.27 -13.94 9.42
C SER A 47 -12.35 -13.40 10.85
N SER A 48 -11.21 -12.94 11.36
CA SER A 48 -11.10 -12.34 12.70
C SER A 48 -12.00 -11.11 12.87
N HIS A 49 -12.17 -10.31 11.82
CA HIS A 49 -12.89 -9.04 11.88
C HIS A 49 -13.72 -8.79 10.62
N VAL A 50 -14.57 -7.75 10.67
CA VAL A 50 -15.55 -7.45 9.63
C VAL A 50 -14.94 -6.62 8.51
N HIS A 51 -15.18 -7.06 7.28
CA HIS A 51 -14.89 -6.31 6.07
C HIS A 51 -16.14 -5.74 5.43
N VAL A 52 -16.00 -4.55 4.85
CA VAL A 52 -16.96 -4.01 3.87
C VAL A 52 -16.48 -4.39 2.48
N VAL A 53 -17.33 -5.08 1.72
CA VAL A 53 -16.98 -5.67 0.43
C VAL A 53 -17.74 -4.99 -0.70
N HIS A 54 -17.02 -4.65 -1.77
CA HIS A 54 -17.52 -4.13 -3.03
C HIS A 54 -17.07 -5.03 -4.20
N GLY A 55 -17.81 -4.98 -5.31
CA GLY A 55 -17.47 -5.68 -6.55
C GLY A 55 -18.35 -6.90 -6.84
N GLY A 56 -17.76 -7.98 -7.34
CA GLY A 56 -18.47 -9.16 -7.85
C GLY A 56 -19.35 -9.89 -6.83
N GLY A 57 -20.56 -10.29 -7.24
CA GLY A 57 -21.55 -11.00 -6.41
C GLY A 57 -21.16 -12.41 -5.96
N ASN A 58 -20.18 -13.06 -6.59
CA ASN A 58 -19.70 -14.39 -6.15
C ASN A 58 -18.59 -14.30 -5.08
N PHE A 59 -18.40 -13.16 -4.44
CA PHE A 59 -17.54 -13.06 -3.28
C PHE A 59 -18.00 -14.03 -2.17
N GLY A 60 -17.06 -14.61 -1.41
CA GLY A 60 -17.38 -15.59 -0.37
C GLY A 60 -16.12 -16.18 0.23
N MET A 61 -16.31 -17.16 1.14
CA MET A 61 -15.23 -17.78 1.94
C MET A 61 -14.02 -18.27 1.13
N SER A 62 -14.23 -18.70 -0.11
CA SER A 62 -13.20 -19.27 -0.97
C SER A 62 -13.21 -18.67 -2.37
N ALA A 63 -13.56 -17.39 -2.47
CA ALA A 63 -13.57 -16.70 -3.76
C ALA A 63 -12.16 -16.69 -4.38
N ASN A 64 -12.14 -16.76 -5.70
CA ASN A 64 -10.97 -16.66 -6.58
C ASN A 64 -11.39 -16.01 -7.91
N TYR A 65 -10.40 -15.72 -8.76
CA TYR A 65 -10.61 -15.13 -10.08
C TYR A 65 -11.72 -15.84 -10.89
N GLU A 66 -11.69 -17.18 -10.99
CA GLU A 66 -12.66 -17.93 -11.80
C GLU A 66 -14.08 -17.88 -11.23
N THR A 67 -14.23 -17.79 -9.91
CA THR A 67 -15.55 -17.64 -9.26
C THR A 67 -16.06 -16.22 -9.39
N LEU A 68 -15.21 -15.21 -9.25
CA LEU A 68 -15.55 -13.80 -9.40
C LEU A 68 -16.03 -13.49 -10.81
N LEU A 69 -15.34 -13.97 -11.84
CA LEU A 69 -15.77 -13.81 -13.24
C LEU A 69 -17.15 -14.42 -13.55
N LYS A 70 -17.62 -15.38 -12.74
CA LYS A 70 -18.95 -15.98 -12.86
C LYS A 70 -20.03 -15.20 -12.09
N SER A 71 -19.70 -14.02 -11.55
CA SER A 71 -20.67 -13.21 -10.83
C SER A 71 -21.73 -12.68 -11.80
N ASP A 72 -23.00 -12.94 -11.51
CA ASP A 72 -24.12 -12.41 -12.30
C ASP A 72 -24.33 -10.89 -12.10
N CYS A 73 -23.64 -10.29 -11.12
CA CYS A 73 -23.67 -8.87 -10.83
C CYS A 73 -22.31 -8.36 -10.34
N THR A 74 -22.13 -7.05 -10.36
CA THR A 74 -21.05 -6.34 -9.64
C THR A 74 -21.64 -5.08 -9.01
N SER A 75 -21.15 -4.69 -7.83
CA SER A 75 -21.58 -3.47 -7.16
C SER A 75 -20.89 -2.19 -7.69
N CYS A 76 -20.09 -2.33 -8.75
CA CYS A 76 -19.31 -1.29 -9.41
C CYS A 76 -19.86 -0.88 -10.78
N GLY A 77 -19.54 0.34 -11.24
CA GLY A 77 -20.17 0.96 -12.41
C GLY A 77 -19.89 0.29 -13.74
N VAL A 78 -18.79 -0.43 -13.87
CA VAL A 78 -18.37 -1.11 -15.10
C VAL A 78 -18.76 -2.59 -15.00
N GLU A 79 -19.63 -3.06 -15.90
CA GLU A 79 -20.17 -4.42 -15.85
C GLU A 79 -19.10 -5.49 -16.01
N GLN A 80 -18.06 -5.22 -16.81
CA GLN A 80 -16.94 -6.13 -17.06
C GLN A 80 -15.96 -6.24 -15.88
N ASP A 81 -16.13 -5.45 -14.82
CA ASP A 81 -15.33 -5.58 -13.61
C ASP A 81 -16.07 -6.40 -12.54
N LYS A 82 -15.66 -7.65 -12.38
CA LYS A 82 -16.12 -8.54 -11.30
C LYS A 82 -15.09 -8.68 -10.18
N SER A 83 -14.08 -7.81 -10.12
CA SER A 83 -13.09 -7.81 -9.04
C SER A 83 -13.75 -7.69 -7.67
N ALA A 84 -13.03 -8.08 -6.63
CA ALA A 84 -13.45 -7.88 -5.25
C ALA A 84 -12.50 -6.89 -4.56
N TYR A 85 -13.11 -5.95 -3.84
CA TYR A 85 -12.43 -4.87 -3.13
C TYR A 85 -12.98 -4.82 -1.71
N TRP A 86 -12.14 -5.01 -0.69
CA TRP A 86 -12.61 -4.94 0.69
C TRP A 86 -11.61 -4.33 1.65
N THR A 87 -12.16 -3.73 2.71
CA THR A 87 -11.43 -3.03 3.78
C THR A 87 -12.15 -3.26 5.12
N PRO A 88 -11.49 -3.09 6.27
CA PRO A 88 -12.15 -3.21 7.57
C PRO A 88 -13.24 -2.14 7.72
N ALA A 89 -14.39 -2.53 8.26
CA ALA A 89 -15.48 -1.60 8.50
C ALA A 89 -15.14 -0.58 9.60
N LEU A 90 -15.65 0.65 9.48
CA LEU A 90 -15.55 1.66 10.54
C LEU A 90 -16.75 1.55 11.49
N TYR A 91 -16.47 1.52 12.79
CA TYR A 91 -17.47 1.49 13.85
C TYR A 91 -17.36 2.73 14.74
N PHE A 92 -18.50 3.21 15.22
CA PHE A 92 -18.59 4.07 16.38
C PHE A 92 -18.79 3.21 17.63
N MET A 93 -17.93 3.41 18.62
CA MET A 93 -17.90 2.70 19.89
C MET A 93 -18.54 3.58 20.97
N HIS A 94 -19.69 3.17 21.48
CA HIS A 94 -20.40 3.89 22.53
C HIS A 94 -19.78 3.68 23.91
N THR A 95 -20.04 4.62 24.82
CA THR A 95 -19.61 4.51 26.22
C THR A 95 -20.24 3.35 26.98
N ASP A 96 -21.36 2.80 26.50
CA ASP A 96 -22.01 1.62 27.10
C ASP A 96 -21.42 0.28 26.61
N GLY A 97 -20.41 0.33 25.73
CA GLY A 97 -19.74 -0.83 25.17
C GLY A 97 -20.41 -1.40 23.91
N SER A 98 -21.55 -0.85 23.48
CA SER A 98 -22.11 -1.19 22.16
C SER A 98 -21.30 -0.54 21.04
N ALA A 99 -21.42 -1.10 19.83
CA ALA A 99 -20.80 -0.58 18.62
C ALA A 99 -21.82 -0.51 17.50
N GLU A 100 -21.78 0.54 16.70
CA GLU A 100 -22.58 0.67 15.48
C GLU A 100 -21.67 0.99 14.29
N MET A 101 -21.91 0.33 13.17
CA MET A 101 -21.13 0.59 11.97
C MET A 101 -21.50 1.97 11.43
N VAL A 102 -20.48 2.75 11.06
CA VAL A 102 -20.67 4.07 10.46
C VAL A 102 -21.18 3.89 9.04
N ASP A 103 -22.13 4.70 8.60
CA ASP A 103 -22.59 4.61 7.20
C ASP A 103 -21.56 5.17 6.22
N GLN A 104 -21.41 4.50 5.07
CA GLN A 104 -20.66 5.02 3.94
C GLN A 104 -21.51 6.02 3.13
N VAL A 105 -20.89 7.11 2.68
CA VAL A 105 -21.53 8.12 1.83
C VAL A 105 -21.14 7.88 0.37
N GLY A 106 -22.09 7.38 -0.42
CA GLY A 106 -21.91 7.23 -1.86
C GLY A 106 -21.15 5.98 -2.32
N GLY A 107 -20.85 5.06 -1.38
CA GLY A 107 -20.12 3.81 -1.62
C GLY A 107 -18.60 3.99 -1.58
N MET A 108 -17.90 3.13 -2.31
CA MET A 108 -16.45 3.20 -2.52
C MET A 108 -16.14 3.73 -3.93
N LEU A 109 -15.05 4.50 -4.08
CA LEU A 109 -14.42 4.72 -5.38
C LEU A 109 -13.13 3.90 -5.45
N ALA A 110 -12.99 3.10 -6.51
CA ALA A 110 -11.72 2.49 -6.89
C ALA A 110 -11.07 3.36 -7.97
N TYR A 111 -9.95 3.98 -7.64
CA TYR A 111 -9.17 4.79 -8.57
C TYR A 111 -8.16 3.92 -9.29
N TYR A 112 -8.11 4.05 -10.61
CA TYR A 112 -7.13 3.41 -11.48
C TYR A 112 -6.20 4.48 -12.06
N PHE A 113 -4.93 4.48 -11.64
CA PHE A 113 -3.92 5.44 -12.06
C PHE A 113 -3.00 4.87 -13.13
N ASN A 114 -2.69 5.67 -14.15
CA ASN A 114 -1.75 5.33 -15.21
C ASN A 114 -0.52 6.24 -15.16
N ASP A 115 -0.16 6.69 -13.95
CA ASP A 115 1.02 7.52 -13.74
C ASP A 115 2.26 6.75 -14.14
N LYS A 116 2.89 7.19 -15.23
CA LYS A 116 4.04 6.53 -15.82
C LYS A 116 5.23 7.48 -15.89
N ALA A 117 6.41 6.98 -15.54
CA ALA A 117 7.63 7.68 -15.92
C ALA A 117 7.75 7.66 -17.46
N PRO A 118 8.43 8.65 -18.09
CA PRO A 118 8.64 8.65 -19.53
C PRO A 118 9.32 7.35 -20.00
N GLY A 119 8.60 6.55 -20.79
CA GLY A 119 9.09 5.27 -21.33
C GLY A 119 8.56 4.02 -20.60
N ASP A 120 7.90 4.17 -19.45
CA ASP A 120 7.24 3.06 -18.77
C ASP A 120 5.98 2.62 -19.52
N LYS A 121 5.68 1.32 -19.46
CA LYS A 121 4.40 0.76 -19.89
C LYS A 121 3.61 0.35 -18.66
N ILE A 122 2.38 0.83 -18.55
CA ILE A 122 1.44 0.38 -17.52
C ILE A 122 0.77 -0.92 -17.96
N HIS A 123 0.75 -1.88 -17.05
CA HIS A 123 0.19 -3.20 -17.25
C HIS A 123 -1.11 -3.36 -16.44
N ALA A 124 -2.13 -3.95 -17.05
CA ALA A 124 -3.29 -4.45 -16.31
C ALA A 124 -2.87 -5.52 -15.30
N PHE A 125 -3.69 -5.71 -14.26
CA PHE A 125 -3.54 -6.84 -13.36
C PHE A 125 -3.67 -8.16 -14.13
N PRO A 126 -2.72 -9.11 -13.99
CA PRO A 126 -2.84 -10.40 -14.65
C PRO A 126 -4.02 -11.22 -14.12
N GLU A 127 -4.45 -12.21 -14.87
CA GLU A 127 -5.49 -13.15 -14.42
C GLU A 127 -5.03 -13.88 -13.15
N GLY A 128 -5.93 -14.06 -12.18
CA GLY A 128 -5.59 -14.64 -10.88
C GLY A 128 -4.88 -13.69 -9.91
N PHE A 129 -4.62 -12.43 -10.30
CA PHE A 129 -3.90 -11.48 -9.46
C PHE A 129 -4.65 -11.13 -8.18
N ARG A 130 -3.94 -11.11 -7.04
CA ARG A 130 -4.45 -10.63 -5.76
C ARG A 130 -3.34 -10.07 -4.90
N MET A 131 -3.65 -9.08 -4.06
CA MET A 131 -2.67 -8.44 -3.18
C MET A 131 -3.32 -7.82 -1.96
N LEU A 132 -2.50 -7.63 -0.92
CA LEU A 132 -2.84 -6.87 0.29
C LEU A 132 -2.08 -5.54 0.32
N ALA A 133 -2.70 -4.51 0.89
CA ALA A 133 -2.07 -3.23 1.18
C ALA A 133 -2.35 -2.80 2.63
N GLY A 134 -1.38 -2.15 3.27
CA GLY A 134 -1.46 -1.76 4.68
C GLY A 134 -1.20 -2.92 5.65
N ASP A 135 -1.00 -2.61 6.93
CA ASP A 135 -0.68 -3.61 7.96
C ASP A 135 -1.76 -3.62 9.05
N PRO A 136 -2.60 -4.67 9.16
CA PRO A 136 -3.74 -4.70 10.08
C PRO A 136 -3.35 -4.60 11.57
N PHE A 137 -2.09 -4.82 11.91
CA PHE A 137 -1.60 -4.80 13.29
C PHE A 137 -0.82 -3.53 13.66
N GLN A 138 -0.55 -2.67 12.69
CA GLN A 138 0.16 -1.42 12.91
C GLN A 138 -0.69 -0.49 13.80
N ARG A 139 -0.08 0.11 14.84
CA ARG A 139 -0.73 1.03 15.80
C ARG A 139 0.12 2.27 16.10
N ASN A 140 1.10 2.56 15.26
CA ASN A 140 1.90 3.77 15.35
C ASN A 140 2.27 4.29 13.96
N PHE A 141 2.75 5.53 13.92
CA PHE A 141 3.40 6.12 12.76
C PHE A 141 4.60 6.89 13.23
N THR A 142 5.77 6.54 12.70
CA THR A 142 7.06 7.05 13.18
C THR A 142 7.62 8.17 12.31
N TRP A 143 6.90 8.57 11.26
CA TRP A 143 7.34 9.60 10.31
C TRP A 143 6.70 10.96 10.62
N PRO A 144 7.24 12.07 10.10
CA PRO A 144 6.65 13.39 10.31
C PRO A 144 5.22 13.46 9.74
N VAL A 145 4.34 14.21 10.40
CA VAL A 145 3.01 14.57 9.87
C VAL A 145 2.83 16.10 10.01
N PRO A 146 2.48 16.84 8.94
CA PRO A 146 2.38 16.36 7.56
C PRO A 146 3.73 15.89 7.02
N ASP A 147 3.68 15.08 5.97
CA ASP A 147 4.89 14.59 5.32
C ASP A 147 5.78 15.75 4.83
N PRO A 148 7.11 15.64 4.96
CA PRO A 148 8.01 16.61 4.33
C PRO A 148 7.81 16.55 2.81
N PRO A 149 8.21 17.60 2.07
CA PRO A 149 8.14 17.59 0.61
C PRO A 149 8.72 16.29 0.04
N LYS A 150 8.01 15.64 -0.88
CA LYS A 150 8.40 14.35 -1.49
C LYS A 150 9.83 14.33 -2.03
N SER A 151 10.33 15.47 -2.52
CA SER A 151 11.73 15.65 -2.97
C SER A 151 12.79 15.46 -1.87
N ASN A 152 12.39 15.51 -0.60
CA ASN A 152 13.27 15.37 0.55
C ASN A 152 13.21 13.96 1.15
N TRP A 153 12.37 13.08 0.61
CA TRP A 153 12.28 11.70 1.09
C TRP A 153 13.55 10.94 0.71
N ALA A 154 14.20 10.35 1.70
CA ALA A 154 15.43 9.59 1.53
C ALA A 154 15.65 8.61 2.69
N GLY A 155 16.55 7.64 2.48
CA GLY A 155 16.93 6.67 3.50
C GLY A 155 15.74 5.85 4.00
N ALA A 156 15.54 5.79 5.33
CA ALA A 156 14.47 4.99 5.91
C ALA A 156 13.05 5.45 5.52
N GLN A 157 12.86 6.73 5.13
CA GLN A 157 11.56 7.26 4.73
C GLN A 157 11.04 6.69 3.40
N ILE A 158 11.93 6.13 2.57
CA ILE A 158 11.58 5.48 1.30
C ILE A 158 11.67 3.95 1.39
N SER A 159 11.81 3.40 2.60
CA SER A 159 11.70 1.95 2.80
C SER A 159 10.27 1.50 2.51
N GLN A 160 10.09 0.26 2.05
CA GLN A 160 8.76 -0.27 1.74
C GLN A 160 7.79 -0.18 2.94
N LYS A 161 8.28 -0.43 4.15
CA LYS A 161 7.50 -0.26 5.39
C LYS A 161 7.08 1.20 5.64
N ALA A 162 7.94 2.16 5.33
CA ALA A 162 7.60 3.58 5.45
C ALA A 162 6.56 3.99 4.40
N LEU A 163 6.74 3.54 3.15
CA LEU A 163 5.84 3.83 2.04
C LEU A 163 4.45 3.19 2.26
N GLU A 164 4.40 1.97 2.79
CA GLU A 164 3.14 1.30 3.17
C GLU A 164 2.37 2.12 4.23
N GLN A 165 3.05 2.66 5.25
CA GLN A 165 2.41 3.54 6.24
C GLN A 165 1.94 4.88 5.64
N LYS A 166 2.67 5.41 4.65
CA LYS A 166 2.35 6.64 3.93
C LYS A 166 1.26 6.46 2.87
N ALA A 167 0.91 5.22 2.56
CA ALA A 167 -0.13 4.85 1.60
C ALA A 167 -1.56 4.99 2.16
N LEU A 168 -1.70 5.47 3.39
CA LEU A 168 -2.97 5.63 4.10
C LEU A 168 -3.38 7.11 4.14
N GLY A 169 -4.67 7.40 3.96
CA GLY A 169 -5.24 8.73 4.12
C GLY A 169 -6.49 8.71 4.99
N PHE A 170 -6.59 9.64 5.93
CA PHE A 170 -7.71 9.85 6.85
C PHE A 170 -8.14 11.30 6.77
N ASN A 171 -8.62 11.69 5.60
CA ASN A 171 -8.83 13.07 5.25
C ASN A 171 -10.13 13.60 5.84
N CYS A 172 -10.05 14.72 6.54
CA CYS A 172 -11.19 15.41 7.08
C CYS A 172 -11.98 16.09 5.96
N LEU A 173 -13.25 15.75 5.78
CA LEU A 173 -14.09 16.41 4.79
C LEU A 173 -14.85 17.57 5.39
N ASN A 174 -14.63 18.74 4.81
CA ASN A 174 -15.38 19.96 5.08
C ASN A 174 -15.44 20.81 3.81
N TYR A 175 -16.56 20.70 3.08
CA TYR A 175 -16.73 21.35 1.78
C TYR A 175 -16.80 22.88 1.86
N ALA A 176 -16.85 23.46 3.06
CA ALA A 176 -16.76 24.90 3.26
C ALA A 176 -15.30 25.40 3.42
N THR A 177 -14.32 24.51 3.42
CA THR A 177 -12.90 24.83 3.62
C THR A 177 -12.02 24.28 2.49
N THR A 178 -10.72 24.57 2.54
CA THR A 178 -9.75 23.99 1.60
C THR A 178 -9.67 22.48 1.83
N ALA A 179 -9.87 21.71 0.76
CA ALA A 179 -9.78 20.25 0.82
C ALA A 179 -8.36 19.78 1.16
N GLU A 180 -8.29 18.70 1.93
CA GLU A 180 -7.05 17.98 2.20
C GLU A 180 -6.62 17.19 0.96
N GLY A 181 -5.31 17.19 0.69
CA GLY A 181 -4.73 16.44 -0.43
C GLY A 181 -4.81 14.93 -0.20
N THR A 182 -4.75 14.15 -1.26
CA THR A 182 -4.73 12.67 -1.16
C THR A 182 -3.59 12.19 -0.25
N LEU A 183 -3.91 11.29 0.67
CA LEU A 183 -3.03 10.71 1.70
C LEU A 183 -2.43 11.74 2.66
N ASP A 184 -3.14 12.83 2.97
CA ASP A 184 -2.62 13.93 3.82
C ASP A 184 -2.40 13.53 5.28
N ARG A 185 -3.32 12.71 5.83
CA ARG A 185 -3.27 12.25 7.23
C ARG A 185 -3.15 10.74 7.29
N HIS A 186 -2.07 10.24 7.90
CA HIS A 186 -1.84 8.80 8.03
C HIS A 186 -2.45 8.19 9.31
N TYR A 187 -3.39 8.87 9.96
CA TYR A 187 -4.01 8.44 11.23
C TYR A 187 -5.45 8.93 11.33
N MET A 188 -6.29 8.18 12.05
CA MET A 188 -7.67 8.57 12.34
C MET A 188 -7.69 9.70 13.38
N PRO A 189 -8.22 10.90 13.05
CA PRO A 189 -8.36 11.97 14.03
C PRO A 189 -9.28 11.56 15.18
N ASN A 190 -9.02 12.09 16.38
CA ASN A 190 -9.87 11.81 17.53
C ASN A 190 -11.28 12.39 17.36
N LYS A 191 -12.22 11.90 18.19
CA LYS A 191 -13.64 12.28 18.14
C LYS A 191 -13.88 13.79 18.20
N THR A 192 -13.16 14.51 19.07
CA THR A 192 -13.29 15.97 19.20
C THR A 192 -12.92 16.69 17.90
N TYR A 193 -11.79 16.31 17.29
CA TYR A 193 -11.37 16.89 16.02
C TYR A 193 -12.38 16.60 14.91
N LEU A 194 -12.88 15.37 14.80
CA LEU A 194 -13.88 14.99 13.80
C LEU A 194 -15.17 15.81 13.94
N ASP A 195 -15.67 15.99 15.17
CA ASP A 195 -16.88 16.78 15.45
C ASP A 195 -16.74 18.27 15.11
N GLU A 196 -15.54 18.82 15.32
CA GLU A 196 -15.23 20.24 15.12
C GLU A 196 -14.92 20.58 13.67
N HIS A 197 -14.24 19.69 12.95
CA HIS A 197 -13.65 20.00 11.65
C HIS A 197 -14.25 19.22 10.48
N CYS A 198 -14.69 17.98 10.67
CA CYS A 198 -15.03 17.06 9.57
C CYS A 198 -16.54 17.00 9.35
N THR A 199 -17.13 18.14 8.98
CA THR A 199 -18.58 18.34 8.86
C THR A 199 -19.25 17.48 7.81
N ASP A 200 -18.49 16.98 6.85
CA ASP A 200 -18.96 16.15 5.74
C ASP A 200 -18.43 14.71 5.83
N GLY A 201 -17.97 14.30 7.02
CA GLY A 201 -17.43 12.98 7.31
C GLY A 201 -15.92 12.88 7.17
N ILE A 202 -15.41 11.66 7.23
CA ILE A 202 -13.99 11.35 7.03
C ILE A 202 -13.83 10.51 5.76
N ARG A 203 -12.84 10.84 4.94
CA ARG A 203 -12.48 10.11 3.74
C ARG A 203 -11.28 9.24 4.02
N LEU A 204 -11.50 7.93 4.04
CA LEU A 204 -10.46 6.93 4.18
C LEU A 204 -9.92 6.59 2.79
N GLU A 205 -8.61 6.61 2.65
CA GLU A 205 -7.88 6.33 1.42
C GLU A 205 -6.81 5.26 1.68
N LEU A 206 -6.63 4.36 0.71
CA LEU A 206 -5.60 3.33 0.74
C LEU A 206 -5.03 3.13 -0.66
N MET A 207 -3.76 3.48 -0.84
CA MET A 207 -3.02 3.22 -2.08
C MET A 207 -2.38 1.83 -2.02
N PHE A 208 -2.55 1.05 -3.08
CA PHE A 208 -1.92 -0.26 -3.23
C PHE A 208 -0.52 -0.14 -3.87
N PRO A 209 0.38 -1.09 -3.59
CA PRO A 209 1.61 -1.25 -4.36
C PRO A 209 1.34 -1.40 -5.87
N GLN A 210 2.15 -0.76 -6.71
CA GLN A 210 1.98 -0.83 -8.18
C GLN A 210 3.25 -1.28 -8.93
N CYS A 211 4.36 -1.52 -8.23
CA CYS A 211 5.57 -2.09 -8.81
C CYS A 211 5.51 -3.61 -8.65
N TRP A 212 5.55 -4.35 -9.75
CA TRP A 212 5.34 -5.79 -9.77
C TRP A 212 6.60 -6.51 -10.23
N ASN A 213 6.85 -7.69 -9.64
CA ASN A 213 8.00 -8.52 -9.99
C ASN A 213 7.93 -9.12 -11.41
N GLY A 214 6.80 -8.91 -12.09
CA GLY A 214 6.62 -9.25 -13.48
C GLY A 214 6.32 -10.72 -13.76
N LYS A 215 6.12 -11.52 -12.71
CA LYS A 215 5.98 -12.98 -12.78
C LYS A 215 4.81 -13.51 -11.95
N ASP A 216 4.77 -13.21 -10.65
CA ASP A 216 3.88 -13.92 -9.73
C ASP A 216 2.56 -13.15 -9.56
N VAL A 217 1.44 -13.83 -9.75
CA VAL A 217 0.10 -13.22 -9.58
C VAL A 217 -0.31 -13.10 -8.11
N ASP A 218 0.45 -13.76 -7.24
CA ASP A 218 0.29 -13.76 -5.80
C ASP A 218 1.60 -14.23 -5.14
N SER A 219 1.76 -13.99 -3.83
CA SER A 219 2.83 -14.56 -2.99
C SER A 219 2.23 -15.20 -1.74
N ASP A 220 3.00 -16.03 -1.04
CA ASP A 220 2.52 -16.71 0.18
C ASP A 220 2.04 -15.75 1.27
N ASP A 221 2.60 -14.53 1.31
CA ASP A 221 2.21 -13.44 2.21
C ASP A 221 1.27 -12.41 1.55
N HIS A 222 0.88 -12.65 0.30
CA HIS A 222 0.04 -11.78 -0.53
C HIS A 222 0.56 -10.34 -0.74
N LYS A 223 1.85 -10.12 -0.43
CA LYS A 223 2.50 -8.79 -0.46
C LYS A 223 3.84 -8.78 -1.19
N SER A 224 4.69 -9.78 -0.96
CA SER A 224 6.08 -9.79 -1.47
C SER A 224 6.22 -9.80 -3.00
N HIS A 225 5.18 -10.13 -3.76
CA HIS A 225 5.20 -10.06 -5.23
C HIS A 225 5.00 -8.64 -5.79
N VAL A 226 4.66 -7.66 -4.94
CA VAL A 226 4.53 -6.25 -5.30
C VAL A 226 5.32 -5.32 -4.35
N ALA A 227 5.54 -4.09 -4.77
CA ALA A 227 6.21 -3.04 -4.01
C ALA A 227 5.63 -1.65 -4.32
N TYR A 228 5.75 -0.73 -3.36
CA TYR A 228 5.46 0.67 -3.59
C TYR A 228 6.60 1.33 -4.39
N PRO A 229 6.27 2.23 -5.32
CA PRO A 229 7.26 3.12 -5.92
C PRO A 229 7.74 4.14 -4.87
N SER A 230 8.89 4.77 -5.14
CA SER A 230 9.59 5.64 -4.17
C SER A 230 8.78 6.80 -3.59
N LEU A 231 7.67 7.21 -4.22
CA LEU A 231 6.79 8.29 -3.77
C LEU A 231 5.34 7.83 -3.54
N VAL A 232 5.16 6.56 -3.16
CA VAL A 232 3.87 5.86 -2.88
C VAL A 232 3.01 5.65 -4.12
N MET A 233 2.64 6.71 -4.83
CA MET A 233 1.82 6.65 -6.05
C MET A 233 2.66 6.80 -7.33
N GLU A 234 3.81 7.44 -7.21
CA GLU A 234 4.67 7.86 -8.31
C GLU A 234 6.15 7.54 -7.99
N GLY A 235 7.05 7.92 -8.90
CA GLY A 235 8.49 7.76 -8.73
C GLY A 235 8.96 6.36 -9.12
N ASP A 236 10.24 6.06 -8.88
CA ASP A 236 10.86 4.84 -9.40
C ASP A 236 10.39 3.58 -8.67
N CYS A 237 10.25 2.49 -9.43
CA CYS A 237 10.07 1.15 -8.87
C CYS A 237 11.41 0.59 -8.37
N PRO A 238 11.42 -0.15 -7.25
CA PRO A 238 12.62 -0.77 -6.74
C PRO A 238 13.12 -1.89 -7.68
N THR A 239 14.41 -2.20 -7.59
CA THR A 239 15.02 -3.31 -8.35
C THR A 239 14.30 -4.63 -8.06
N GLY A 240 14.00 -5.39 -9.12
CA GLY A 240 13.22 -6.63 -9.07
C GLY A 240 11.71 -6.43 -9.23
N TYR A 241 11.22 -5.18 -9.28
CA TYR A 241 9.80 -4.83 -9.42
C TYR A 241 9.55 -3.83 -10.56
N GLU A 242 10.33 -3.89 -11.63
CA GLU A 242 10.36 -2.89 -12.68
C GLU A 242 9.10 -2.87 -13.57
N LYS A 243 8.21 -3.88 -13.48
CA LYS A 243 6.95 -3.85 -14.23
C LYS A 243 5.91 -3.08 -13.45
N ARG A 244 5.46 -1.95 -14.00
CA ARG A 244 4.43 -1.12 -13.37
C ARG A 244 3.03 -1.62 -13.73
N LEU A 245 2.26 -2.00 -12.72
CA LEU A 245 0.82 -2.25 -12.82
C LEU A 245 0.06 -0.92 -12.82
N VAL A 246 -1.18 -0.94 -13.30
CA VAL A 246 -2.11 0.16 -13.08
C VAL A 246 -2.23 0.39 -11.57
N GLY A 247 -2.07 1.65 -11.14
CA GLY A 247 -2.18 2.01 -9.73
C GLY A 247 -3.62 1.82 -9.27
N LEU A 248 -3.81 1.32 -8.05
CA LEU A 248 -5.12 1.11 -7.44
C LEU A 248 -5.18 1.84 -6.11
N MET A 249 -6.19 2.68 -5.92
CA MET A 249 -6.48 3.29 -4.62
C MET A 249 -7.96 3.14 -4.28
N TYR A 250 -8.23 2.81 -3.03
CA TYR A 250 -9.59 2.86 -2.49
C TYR A 250 -9.82 4.21 -1.85
N GLU A 251 -11.01 4.76 -2.06
CA GLU A 251 -11.52 5.91 -1.33
C GLU A 251 -12.92 5.59 -0.84
N THR A 252 -13.16 5.85 0.44
CA THR A 252 -14.47 5.67 1.05
C THR A 252 -14.75 6.82 2.01
N ILE A 253 -15.92 7.44 1.87
CA ILE A 253 -16.38 8.47 2.80
C ILE A 253 -17.24 7.80 3.86
N TRP A 254 -16.93 8.02 5.13
CA TRP A 254 -17.71 7.55 6.27
C TRP A 254 -18.36 8.72 6.98
N ASN A 255 -19.66 8.62 7.24
CA ASN A 255 -20.47 9.68 7.85
C ASN A 255 -20.25 9.81 9.36
N THR A 256 -19.02 10.12 9.76
CA THR A 256 -18.65 10.31 11.19
C THR A 256 -19.41 11.47 11.82
N TYR A 257 -19.81 12.47 11.04
CA TYR A 257 -20.55 13.63 11.53
C TYR A 257 -21.97 13.29 12.02
N ALA A 258 -22.52 12.13 11.64
CA ALA A 258 -23.76 11.62 12.21
C ALA A 258 -23.69 11.41 13.73
N PHE A 259 -22.48 11.21 14.28
CA PHE A 259 -22.23 10.98 15.70
C PHE A 259 -21.80 12.25 16.44
N LYS A 260 -21.93 13.43 15.82
CA LYS A 260 -21.55 14.70 16.48
C LYS A 260 -22.28 14.87 17.81
N GLY A 261 -21.51 15.14 18.87
CA GLY A 261 -22.06 15.34 20.21
C GLY A 261 -22.57 14.07 20.91
N VAL A 262 -22.33 12.89 20.32
CA VAL A 262 -22.50 11.60 20.98
C VAL A 262 -21.15 11.19 21.59
N ASP A 263 -21.16 10.83 22.87
CA ASP A 263 -19.97 10.38 23.59
C ASP A 263 -19.54 8.99 23.10
N GLY A 264 -18.27 8.85 22.74
CA GLY A 264 -17.68 7.62 22.20
C GLY A 264 -16.42 7.89 21.39
N TYR A 265 -15.97 6.89 20.63
CA TYR A 265 -14.82 6.99 19.73
C TYR A 265 -15.02 6.12 18.50
N PHE A 266 -14.23 6.35 17.45
CA PHE A 266 -14.27 5.52 16.26
C PHE A 266 -13.17 4.46 16.31
N ALA A 267 -13.45 3.29 15.75
CA ALA A 267 -12.48 2.21 15.58
C ALA A 267 -12.76 1.43 14.30
N LEU A 268 -11.70 0.98 13.63
CA LEU A 268 -11.80 0.00 12.56
C LEU A 268 -12.07 -1.40 13.13
N ALA A 269 -12.73 -2.24 12.34
CA ALA A 269 -13.16 -3.57 12.75
C ALA A 269 -12.02 -4.48 13.23
N ASN A 270 -10.80 -4.27 12.76
CA ASN A 270 -9.57 -4.94 13.24
C ASN A 270 -9.10 -4.42 14.62
N ALA A 271 -10.02 -3.85 15.42
CA ALA A 271 -9.76 -3.29 16.74
C ALA A 271 -8.71 -2.16 16.75
N ASP A 272 -8.73 -1.32 15.71
CA ASP A 272 -7.82 -0.20 15.58
C ASP A 272 -8.54 1.15 15.75
N PRO A 273 -8.38 1.84 16.89
CA PRO A 273 -8.89 3.19 17.08
C PRO A 273 -7.93 4.29 16.59
N THR A 274 -6.73 3.91 16.11
CA THR A 274 -5.68 4.85 15.68
C THR A 274 -5.69 5.13 14.18
N GLY A 275 -6.22 4.20 13.38
CA GLY A 275 -6.25 4.26 11.91
C GLY A 275 -4.99 3.70 11.24
N TYR A 276 -3.88 3.52 11.97
CA TYR A 276 -2.63 3.02 11.41
C TYR A 276 -2.73 1.58 10.87
N GLY A 277 -3.68 0.81 11.36
CA GLY A 277 -3.98 -0.56 10.96
C GLY A 277 -4.98 -0.66 9.81
N TYR A 278 -5.32 0.45 9.14
CA TYR A 278 -6.15 0.39 7.94
C TYR A 278 -5.41 -0.36 6.84
N HIS A 279 -6.14 -1.27 6.21
CA HIS A 279 -5.63 -2.15 5.18
C HIS A 279 -6.74 -2.45 4.20
N GLY A 280 -6.40 -3.16 3.15
CA GLY A 280 -7.35 -3.58 2.17
C GLY A 280 -6.79 -4.62 1.24
N ASP A 281 -7.74 -5.23 0.56
CA ASP A 281 -7.54 -6.48 -0.12
C ASP A 281 -8.15 -6.37 -1.50
N PHE A 282 -7.37 -6.81 -2.48
CA PHE A 282 -7.76 -6.79 -3.87
C PHE A 282 -7.68 -8.18 -4.46
N MET A 283 -8.75 -8.58 -5.14
CA MET A 283 -8.75 -9.75 -6.01
C MET A 283 -9.24 -9.32 -7.39
N ASN A 284 -8.37 -9.48 -8.39
CA ASN A 284 -8.71 -9.18 -9.76
C ASN A 284 -9.89 -10.06 -10.22
N GLY A 285 -10.81 -9.44 -10.96
CA GLY A 285 -11.94 -10.08 -11.60
C GLY A 285 -12.39 -9.29 -12.84
N TRP A 286 -11.49 -8.50 -13.43
CA TRP A 286 -11.72 -7.90 -14.73
C TRP A 286 -11.82 -8.97 -15.81
N GLU A 287 -12.78 -8.82 -16.71
CA GLU A 287 -12.81 -9.61 -17.94
C GLU A 287 -11.50 -9.45 -18.72
N SER A 288 -10.99 -10.56 -19.24
CA SER A 288 -9.68 -10.62 -19.88
C SER A 288 -9.54 -9.59 -21.01
N GLY A 289 -8.47 -8.79 -20.96
CA GLY A 289 -8.15 -7.75 -21.95
C GLY A 289 -8.81 -6.40 -21.71
N VAL A 290 -10.00 -6.34 -21.09
CA VAL A 290 -10.78 -5.10 -20.93
C VAL A 290 -9.99 -4.03 -20.17
N LEU A 291 -9.36 -4.41 -19.05
CA LEU A 291 -8.58 -3.48 -18.25
C LEU A 291 -7.38 -2.92 -19.03
N GLN A 292 -6.66 -3.74 -19.81
CA GLN A 292 -5.53 -3.26 -20.61
C GLN A 292 -6.00 -2.36 -21.75
N ASP A 293 -7.11 -2.70 -22.40
CA ASP A 293 -7.69 -1.88 -23.45
C ASP A 293 -8.11 -0.50 -22.90
N ALA A 294 -8.68 -0.46 -21.69
CA ALA A 294 -9.01 0.80 -21.01
C ALA A 294 -7.75 1.61 -20.65
N ILE A 295 -6.69 0.98 -20.11
CA ILE A 295 -5.38 1.62 -19.85
C ILE A 295 -4.84 2.28 -21.12
N ASP A 296 -4.95 1.61 -22.26
CA ASP A 296 -4.36 2.06 -23.51
C ASP A 296 -5.20 3.15 -24.22
N THR A 297 -6.52 3.19 -23.98
CA THR A 297 -7.47 4.01 -24.75
C THR A 297 -8.17 5.12 -23.96
N CYS A 298 -8.46 4.95 -22.67
CA CYS A 298 -9.36 5.82 -21.91
C CYS A 298 -8.62 6.93 -21.16
N LYS A 299 -8.37 8.04 -21.87
CA LYS A 299 -7.47 9.15 -21.47
C LYS A 299 -8.20 10.42 -21.02
N ASN A 300 -9.41 10.30 -20.51
CA ASN A 300 -10.16 11.46 -20.05
C ASN A 300 -9.53 12.04 -18.77
N GLU A 301 -9.29 13.36 -18.75
CA GLU A 301 -8.67 14.06 -17.62
C GLU A 301 -9.57 14.04 -16.37
N ASP A 302 -10.89 14.06 -16.56
CA ASP A 302 -11.85 14.02 -15.45
C ASP A 302 -12.00 12.61 -14.85
N GLY A 303 -11.43 11.59 -15.48
CA GLY A 303 -11.49 10.20 -15.07
C GLY A 303 -12.89 9.63 -14.92
N ASN A 304 -13.87 10.16 -15.66
CA ASN A 304 -15.22 9.62 -15.68
C ASN A 304 -15.29 8.33 -16.51
N VAL A 305 -15.71 7.23 -15.89
CA VAL A 305 -15.89 5.93 -16.57
C VAL A 305 -16.94 5.97 -17.67
N ASP A 306 -17.93 6.86 -17.59
CA ASP A 306 -18.98 7.01 -18.62
C ASP A 306 -18.43 7.43 -19.98
N GLU A 307 -17.24 8.04 -20.01
CA GLU A 307 -16.62 8.57 -21.23
C GLU A 307 -15.64 7.58 -21.88
N CYS A 308 -15.41 6.43 -21.23
CA CYS A 308 -14.56 5.36 -21.74
C CYS A 308 -15.39 4.37 -22.57
N ALA A 309 -15.23 4.40 -23.89
CA ALA A 309 -15.99 3.54 -24.82
C ALA A 309 -15.70 2.02 -24.69
N VAL A 310 -14.69 1.64 -23.90
CA VAL A 310 -14.38 0.25 -23.57
C VAL A 310 -15.36 -0.30 -22.52
N PHE A 311 -15.92 0.57 -21.66
CA PHE A 311 -16.72 0.15 -20.52
C PHE A 311 -18.21 0.08 -20.85
N ASP A 312 -18.82 -1.04 -20.45
CA ASP A 312 -20.26 -1.19 -20.39
C ASP A 312 -20.72 -0.71 -19.01
N ILE A 313 -21.42 0.42 -18.98
CA ILE A 313 -21.79 1.08 -17.72
C ILE A 313 -23.19 0.68 -17.26
N GLN A 314 -23.28 0.25 -16.00
CA GLN A 314 -24.55 0.02 -15.32
C GLN A 314 -24.99 1.17 -14.42
N THR A 315 -26.31 1.31 -14.26
CA THR A 315 -26.90 2.35 -13.40
C THR A 315 -26.53 2.16 -11.93
N GLN A 316 -26.50 3.25 -11.17
CA GLN A 316 -26.32 3.20 -9.71
C GLN A 316 -27.33 2.27 -9.01
N THR A 317 -28.59 2.28 -9.44
CA THR A 317 -29.63 1.41 -8.88
C THR A 317 -29.34 -0.08 -9.12
N THR A 318 -28.66 -0.43 -10.21
CA THR A 318 -28.24 -1.81 -10.49
C THR A 318 -27.07 -2.20 -9.59
N GLN A 319 -26.07 -1.32 -9.44
CA GLN A 319 -24.93 -1.51 -8.54
C GLN A 319 -25.39 -1.82 -7.10
N GLN A 320 -26.38 -1.09 -6.60
CA GLN A 320 -26.93 -1.23 -5.24
C GLN A 320 -27.75 -2.51 -4.99
N LYS A 321 -28.00 -3.31 -6.04
CA LYS A 321 -28.72 -4.58 -5.95
C LYS A 321 -27.80 -5.79 -5.95
N CYS A 322 -26.50 -5.61 -6.15
CA CYS A 322 -25.56 -6.72 -6.13
C CYS A 322 -25.20 -7.08 -4.68
N TYR A 323 -25.41 -8.34 -4.32
CA TYR A 323 -25.07 -8.89 -3.02
C TYR A 323 -24.49 -10.29 -3.19
N PHE A 324 -23.58 -10.68 -2.31
CA PHE A 324 -23.10 -12.05 -2.25
C PHE A 324 -23.99 -12.91 -1.36
N ASP A 325 -23.96 -14.21 -1.60
CA ASP A 325 -24.67 -15.19 -0.77
C ASP A 325 -24.00 -15.31 0.61
N MET A 326 -24.67 -14.82 1.65
CA MET A 326 -24.13 -14.85 3.01
C MET A 326 -23.91 -16.30 3.49
N PRO A 327 -22.66 -16.68 3.85
CA PRO A 327 -22.36 -18.02 4.33
C PRO A 327 -23.17 -18.39 5.58
N ALA A 328 -23.51 -19.67 5.71
CA ALA A 328 -24.37 -20.14 6.79
C ALA A 328 -23.81 -19.84 8.20
N ALA A 329 -22.49 -19.85 8.35
CA ALA A 329 -21.81 -19.54 9.61
C ALA A 329 -22.01 -18.09 10.07
N LEU A 330 -22.27 -17.16 9.14
CA LEU A 330 -22.36 -15.71 9.41
C LEU A 330 -23.78 -15.17 9.30
N ARG A 331 -24.74 -15.98 8.84
CA ARG A 331 -26.12 -15.52 8.58
C ARG A 331 -26.84 -14.94 9.80
N SER A 332 -26.47 -15.35 11.00
CA SER A 332 -27.04 -14.84 12.26
C SER A 332 -26.21 -13.74 12.91
N GLU A 333 -25.00 -13.48 12.42
CA GLU A 333 -24.12 -12.44 12.97
C GLU A 333 -24.67 -11.06 12.61
N LYS A 334 -24.72 -10.17 13.60
CA LYS A 334 -25.09 -8.77 13.39
C LYS A 334 -23.82 -7.97 13.27
N THR A 335 -23.64 -7.33 12.12
CA THR A 335 -22.47 -6.49 11.83
C THR A 335 -22.78 -5.01 11.90
N GLU A 336 -24.05 -4.60 11.72
CA GLU A 336 -24.42 -3.18 11.68
C GLU A 336 -24.56 -2.56 13.07
N VAL A 337 -25.20 -3.26 14.02
CA VAL A 337 -25.36 -2.81 15.41
C VAL A 337 -25.08 -3.97 16.34
N CYS A 338 -24.10 -3.78 17.21
CA CYS A 338 -23.46 -4.81 18.01
C CYS A 338 -23.56 -4.45 19.50
N ALA A 339 -24.24 -5.27 20.28
CA ALA A 339 -24.53 -4.97 21.68
C ALA A 339 -23.32 -5.16 22.63
N SER A 340 -22.20 -5.71 22.14
CA SER A 340 -21.09 -6.17 22.99
C SER A 340 -19.73 -5.89 22.35
N GLY A 341 -19.57 -4.71 21.76
CA GLY A 341 -18.35 -4.30 21.07
C GLY A 341 -18.30 -4.75 19.61
N LEU A 342 -17.09 -4.83 19.06
CA LEU A 342 -16.87 -5.22 17.67
C LEU A 342 -17.26 -6.69 17.42
N PRO A 343 -17.83 -7.03 16.25
CA PRO A 343 -18.03 -8.43 15.88
C PRO A 343 -16.74 -9.24 15.90
N GLY A 344 -16.85 -10.53 16.25
CA GLY A 344 -15.68 -11.40 16.46
C GLY A 344 -14.99 -11.24 17.82
N ASP A 345 -15.58 -10.48 18.75
CA ASP A 345 -15.05 -10.23 20.10
C ASP A 345 -13.63 -9.62 20.09
N MET A 346 -13.38 -8.78 19.08
CA MET A 346 -12.11 -8.08 18.89
C MET A 346 -11.93 -7.00 19.96
N ALA A 347 -10.92 -7.18 20.82
CA ALA A 347 -10.61 -6.23 21.87
C ALA A 347 -9.80 -5.04 21.31
N ILE A 348 -10.25 -3.82 21.62
CA ILE A 348 -9.63 -2.56 21.17
C ILE A 348 -8.17 -2.48 21.62
N GLN A 349 -7.27 -2.17 20.67
CA GLN A 349 -5.83 -2.04 20.90
C GLN A 349 -5.35 -0.66 20.46
N TRP A 350 -5.12 0.24 21.42
CA TRP A 350 -4.74 1.64 21.20
C TRP A 350 -3.28 1.86 20.76
N GLY A 351 -2.44 0.83 20.81
CA GLY A 351 -1.01 0.97 20.54
C GLY A 351 -0.24 1.71 21.65
N PRO A 352 0.98 2.21 21.36
CA PRO A 352 1.66 2.20 20.05
C PRO A 352 2.35 0.86 19.73
N ALA A 353 2.26 -0.12 20.63
CA ALA A 353 2.75 -1.46 20.38
C ALA A 353 2.02 -2.10 19.19
N TYR A 354 2.73 -2.93 18.43
CA TYR A 354 2.14 -3.75 17.39
C TYR A 354 1.03 -4.60 17.99
N ALA A 355 -0.13 -4.62 17.36
CA ALA A 355 -1.28 -5.33 17.88
C ALA A 355 -1.04 -6.84 17.87
N THR A 356 -1.63 -7.52 18.85
CA THR A 356 -1.61 -8.99 18.94
C THR A 356 -2.95 -9.54 18.51
N MET A 357 -2.94 -10.72 17.88
CA MET A 357 -4.16 -11.50 17.66
C MET A 357 -4.68 -12.00 19.01
N GLY A 358 -5.79 -11.44 19.48
CA GLY A 358 -6.42 -11.81 20.73
C GLY A 358 -7.92 -11.56 20.69
N MET A 359 -8.71 -12.64 20.58
CA MET A 359 -10.10 -12.65 21.04
C MET A 359 -10.07 -12.31 22.53
N GLY A 360 -10.80 -11.26 22.93
CA GLY A 360 -10.64 -10.66 24.24
C GLY A 360 -10.77 -11.65 25.40
N SER A 361 -9.76 -11.69 26.28
CA SER A 361 -10.06 -11.75 27.71
C SER A 361 -10.13 -10.31 28.21
N SER A 362 -11.34 -9.89 28.58
CA SER A 362 -11.60 -8.59 29.21
C SER A 362 -10.73 -8.44 30.47
N GLU A 363 -9.68 -7.63 30.40
CA GLU A 363 -9.16 -6.93 31.57
C GLU A 363 -9.52 -5.46 31.42
N THR A 364 -10.59 -5.09 32.10
CA THR A 364 -10.97 -3.69 32.33
C THR A 364 -9.91 -3.04 33.23
N THR A 365 -8.79 -2.61 32.67
CA THR A 365 -7.99 -1.55 33.30
C THR A 365 -8.60 -0.22 32.91
N THR A 366 -9.41 0.31 33.82
CA THR A 366 -9.78 1.73 33.90
C THR A 366 -8.52 2.58 34.12
N THR A 367 -7.71 2.74 33.07
CA THR A 367 -6.71 3.80 33.02
C THR A 367 -7.38 5.02 32.45
N ALA A 368 -7.55 6.04 33.30
CA ALA A 368 -8.06 7.35 32.94
C ALA A 368 -7.39 7.87 31.66
N ILE A 369 -8.20 8.46 30.79
CA ILE A 369 -7.79 9.21 29.59
C ILE A 369 -6.66 10.16 29.99
N PRO A 370 -5.40 9.99 29.51
CA PRO A 370 -4.40 11.02 29.69
C PRO A 370 -4.79 12.19 28.78
N ALA A 371 -5.04 13.35 29.37
CA ALA A 371 -5.17 14.60 28.62
C ALA A 371 -3.87 14.87 27.85
N ILE A 372 -3.95 14.89 26.52
CA ILE A 372 -2.83 15.24 25.64
C ILE A 372 -2.82 16.77 25.46
N PRO A 373 -1.65 17.44 25.51
CA PRO A 373 -1.56 18.89 25.40
C PRO A 373 -1.99 19.38 24.01
N SER A 374 -2.88 20.38 24.00
CA SER A 374 -3.30 21.10 22.80
C SER A 374 -2.11 21.88 22.19
N LEU A 375 -1.65 21.46 21.02
CA LEU A 375 -0.77 22.27 20.19
C LEU A 375 -1.65 23.22 19.35
N SER A 376 -1.74 24.47 19.81
CA SER A 376 -2.30 25.57 19.02
C SER A 376 -1.37 25.94 17.88
N ILE A 377 -1.80 25.75 16.64
CA ILE A 377 -1.08 26.20 15.44
C ILE A 377 -1.46 27.67 15.16
N PRO A 378 -0.52 28.63 15.11
CA PRO A 378 -0.81 29.95 14.58
C PRO A 378 -0.83 29.91 13.05
N SER A 379 -1.92 30.41 12.47
CA SER A 379 -2.05 30.65 11.04
C SER A 379 -1.09 31.76 10.59
N LEU A 380 -0.17 31.44 9.66
CA LEU A 380 0.57 32.44 8.89
C LEU A 380 0.11 32.43 7.43
N SER A 381 -0.52 33.53 7.03
CA SER A 381 -0.73 33.90 5.65
C SER A 381 0.54 34.52 5.07
N LEU A 382 1.02 33.99 3.96
CA LEU A 382 2.06 34.62 3.14
C LEU A 382 1.61 34.65 1.68
N SER A 383 1.32 35.85 1.21
CA SER A 383 1.23 36.23 -0.20
C SER A 383 2.61 36.66 -0.69
N LEU A 384 2.92 36.38 -1.96
CA LEU A 384 3.94 36.95 -2.88
C LEU A 384 4.24 35.83 -3.90
N GLY A 385 4.28 35.97 -5.21
CA GLY A 385 4.52 37.09 -6.11
C GLY A 385 5.31 36.52 -7.30
N VAL A 386 4.77 36.65 -8.51
CA VAL A 386 5.22 36.05 -9.80
C VAL A 386 6.64 36.46 -10.22
N SER A 387 7.39 35.58 -10.91
CA SER A 387 8.14 35.88 -12.15
C SER A 387 8.74 34.66 -12.85
N VAL A 388 8.67 34.70 -14.19
CA VAL A 388 9.11 33.75 -15.22
C VAL A 388 10.36 34.30 -15.90
N ASP A 389 11.35 33.48 -16.28
CA ASP A 389 11.95 33.48 -17.64
C ASP A 389 12.92 32.30 -17.86
N SER A 390 13.29 32.14 -19.13
CA SER A 390 13.52 30.94 -19.92
C SER A 390 14.98 30.75 -20.35
N GLY A 391 15.34 29.58 -20.92
CA GLY A 391 16.43 29.54 -21.92
C GLY A 391 17.07 28.19 -22.28
N ASN A 392 16.74 27.71 -23.49
CA ASN A 392 17.57 26.99 -24.49
C ASN A 392 18.11 25.56 -24.21
N MET A 393 18.29 24.63 -25.17
CA MET A 393 17.88 24.42 -26.59
C MET A 393 18.61 23.14 -27.09
N LEU A 394 18.07 22.51 -28.15
CA LEU A 394 18.71 21.62 -29.15
C LEU A 394 19.14 20.19 -28.72
N GLY A 395 18.82 19.12 -29.44
CA GLY A 395 18.10 18.98 -30.70
C GLY A 395 18.20 17.55 -31.29
N ASN A 396 17.34 17.32 -32.28
CA ASN A 396 17.37 16.32 -33.36
C ASN A 396 17.37 14.81 -33.02
N ALA A 397 16.82 13.92 -33.84
CA ALA A 397 15.81 13.90 -34.91
C ALA A 397 15.89 12.47 -35.50
N ALA A 398 14.73 11.93 -35.91
CA ALA A 398 14.56 10.95 -36.99
C ALA A 398 15.11 9.53 -36.77
N ALA A 399 14.49 8.45 -37.23
CA ALA A 399 13.24 8.23 -37.96
C ALA A 399 13.02 6.70 -38.08
N MET A 400 11.74 6.29 -38.17
CA MET A 400 11.13 5.35 -39.13
C MET A 400 11.99 4.26 -39.80
N ALA A 401 11.53 3.04 -40.10
CA ALA A 401 10.20 2.43 -40.09
C ALA A 401 10.30 0.95 -40.54
N THR A 402 9.15 0.26 -40.47
CA THR A 402 8.67 -0.87 -41.30
C THR A 402 9.40 -2.22 -41.15
N ALA A 403 8.78 -3.25 -40.54
CA ALA A 403 7.67 -4.10 -41.01
C ALA A 403 8.06 -5.03 -42.17
N GLU A 404 8.02 -6.36 -41.99
CA GLU A 404 6.86 -7.21 -42.35
C GLU A 404 7.15 -8.73 -42.16
N ALA A 405 6.08 -9.44 -41.74
CA ALA A 405 5.61 -10.76 -42.15
C ALA A 405 6.54 -12.00 -42.05
N ALA A 406 6.21 -12.94 -41.16
CA ALA A 406 5.49 -14.22 -41.44
C ALA A 406 6.46 -15.38 -41.75
N THR A 407 6.34 -16.63 -41.27
CA THR A 407 5.17 -17.51 -41.16
C THR A 407 5.59 -18.79 -40.39
N THR A 408 4.69 -19.34 -39.54
CA THR A 408 4.36 -20.77 -39.23
C THR A 408 5.46 -21.87 -39.39
N THR A 409 5.59 -22.91 -38.54
CA THR A 409 4.53 -23.86 -38.12
C THR A 409 5.07 -24.89 -37.10
N SER A 410 4.17 -25.33 -36.20
CA SER A 410 3.99 -26.66 -35.58
C SER A 410 5.14 -27.35 -34.81
N THR A 411 4.88 -27.68 -33.55
CA THR A 411 5.22 -29.02 -33.03
C THR A 411 4.24 -29.47 -31.95
N SER A 412 3.97 -30.77 -31.98
CA SER A 412 2.98 -31.56 -31.26
C SER A 412 3.30 -31.84 -29.79
N THR A 413 2.21 -32.09 -29.06
CA THR A 413 2.04 -32.60 -27.70
C THR A 413 2.76 -33.92 -27.37
N SER A 414 3.21 -34.06 -26.11
CA SER A 414 3.17 -35.32 -25.34
C SER A 414 3.24 -35.05 -23.83
N THR A 415 2.53 -35.86 -23.05
CA THR A 415 2.15 -35.62 -21.63
C THR A 415 2.88 -36.57 -20.66
N SER A 416 3.35 -36.00 -19.54
CA SER A 416 3.52 -36.44 -18.13
C SER A 416 3.91 -37.86 -17.68
N THR A 417 4.79 -37.91 -16.66
CA THR A 417 4.83 -38.91 -15.55
C THR A 417 5.54 -38.25 -14.31
N PRO A 418 5.22 -38.57 -13.02
CA PRO A 418 5.39 -37.66 -11.88
C PRO A 418 6.73 -37.80 -11.11
N THR A 419 7.08 -36.73 -10.35
CA THR A 419 8.32 -36.55 -9.56
C THR A 419 8.00 -36.50 -8.05
N PRO A 420 8.86 -37.03 -7.14
CA PRO A 420 8.56 -37.18 -5.70
C PRO A 420 8.66 -35.88 -4.87
N THR A 421 7.96 -35.87 -3.73
CA THR A 421 7.76 -34.76 -2.79
C THR A 421 8.97 -34.50 -1.87
N PRO A 422 9.36 -33.22 -1.61
CA PRO A 422 10.44 -32.86 -0.68
C PRO A 422 10.00 -32.90 0.80
N THR A 423 10.95 -33.08 1.72
CA THR A 423 10.76 -33.03 3.18
C THR A 423 11.52 -31.83 3.77
N THR A 424 10.85 -31.04 4.60
CA THR A 424 11.38 -29.83 5.26
C THR A 424 11.90 -30.16 6.66
N SER A 425 13.05 -29.60 7.06
CA SER A 425 13.55 -29.63 8.44
C SER A 425 13.83 -28.20 8.93
N ILE A 426 13.28 -27.86 10.10
CA ILE A 426 13.35 -26.52 10.72
C ILE A 426 14.54 -26.50 11.69
N SER A 427 15.40 -25.48 11.56
CA SER A 427 16.44 -25.17 12.55
C SER A 427 16.22 -23.75 13.07
N THR A 428 16.14 -23.60 14.39
CA THR A 428 15.96 -22.32 15.08
C THR A 428 17.27 -21.94 15.77
N GLU A 429 17.91 -20.87 15.33
CA GLU A 429 18.98 -20.22 16.10
C GLU A 429 18.50 -18.81 16.49
N PRO A 430 18.54 -18.44 17.79
CA PRO A 430 18.08 -17.13 18.25
C PRO A 430 19.09 -16.03 17.89
N ILE A 431 18.61 -14.96 17.26
CA ILE A 431 19.39 -13.74 17.02
C ILE A 431 19.13 -12.78 18.19
N THR A 432 20.20 -12.31 18.83
CA THR A 432 20.11 -11.36 19.94
C THR A 432 20.55 -9.98 19.45
N GLU A 433 19.64 -9.01 19.52
CA GLU A 433 19.90 -7.62 19.16
C GLU A 433 20.01 -6.74 20.42
N GLU A 434 20.97 -5.83 20.43
CA GLU A 434 21.19 -4.86 21.51
C GLU A 434 20.62 -3.49 21.09
N ILE A 435 19.58 -3.03 21.80
CA ILE A 435 18.97 -1.72 21.61
C ILE A 435 19.57 -0.75 22.62
N VAL A 436 20.29 0.26 22.12
CA VAL A 436 20.94 1.29 22.94
C VAL A 436 20.07 2.55 22.95
N TYR A 437 19.48 2.89 24.10
CA TYR A 437 18.69 4.11 24.27
C TYR A 437 19.62 5.30 24.55
N LEU A 438 19.59 6.29 23.66
CA LEU A 438 20.39 7.51 23.78
C LEU A 438 19.49 8.69 24.16
N GLU A 439 19.91 9.47 25.14
CA GLU A 439 19.31 10.76 25.47
C GLU A 439 20.23 11.89 25.02
N ARG A 440 19.66 12.98 24.50
CA ARG A 440 20.42 14.13 24.05
C ARG A 440 19.79 15.41 24.57
N LYS A 441 20.56 16.19 25.32
CA LYS A 441 20.11 17.50 25.81
C LYS A 441 20.15 18.53 24.68
N ILE A 442 19.04 19.23 24.47
CA ILE A 442 18.92 20.34 23.53
C ILE A 442 18.57 21.59 24.32
N GLU A 443 19.41 22.61 24.26
CA GLU A 443 19.19 23.90 24.91
C GLU A 443 18.91 24.96 23.85
N VAL A 444 17.75 25.59 23.91
CA VAL A 444 17.35 26.68 23.00
C VAL A 444 17.53 28.00 23.73
N LEU A 445 18.41 28.86 23.21
CA LEU A 445 18.68 30.18 23.76
C LEU A 445 17.71 31.19 23.16
N ILE A 446 16.98 31.89 24.03
CA ILE A 446 16.00 32.92 23.69
C ILE A 446 16.53 34.31 24.07
N ASP A 447 16.15 35.32 23.30
CA ASP A 447 16.44 36.72 23.63
C ASP A 447 15.47 37.27 24.70
N LYS A 448 15.66 38.54 25.06
CA LYS A 448 14.86 39.23 26.10
C LYS A 448 13.41 39.50 25.67
N GLU A 449 13.09 39.30 24.39
CA GLU A 449 11.75 39.34 23.82
C GLU A 449 11.11 37.94 23.69
N GLY A 450 11.84 36.88 24.07
CA GLY A 450 11.38 35.49 24.02
C GLY A 450 11.60 34.80 22.67
N VAL A 451 12.39 35.40 21.76
CA VAL A 451 12.66 34.85 20.43
C VAL A 451 13.88 33.94 20.48
N PRO A 452 13.77 32.66 20.06
CA PRO A 452 14.93 31.77 19.92
C PRO A 452 15.92 32.31 18.90
N TYR A 453 17.18 32.50 19.29
CA TYR A 453 18.22 32.96 18.37
C TYR A 453 19.32 31.91 18.13
N THR A 454 19.43 30.88 18.97
CA THR A 454 20.33 29.74 18.71
C THR A 454 19.93 28.49 19.49
N THR A 455 20.39 27.33 19.02
CA THR A 455 20.16 26.02 19.66
C THR A 455 21.49 25.33 19.86
N ILE A 456 21.79 24.94 21.09
CA ILE A 456 22.96 24.17 21.47
C ILE A 456 22.53 22.73 21.68
N THR A 457 23.14 21.80 20.94
CA THR A 457 22.84 20.38 21.06
C THR A 457 24.02 19.65 21.71
N GLY A 458 23.81 19.08 22.90
CA GLY A 458 24.83 18.32 23.62
C GLY A 458 25.19 16.99 22.94
N THR A 459 26.23 16.31 23.41
CA THR A 459 26.57 14.96 22.94
C THR A 459 25.56 13.93 23.50
N PRO A 460 25.10 12.95 22.70
CA PRO A 460 24.20 11.90 23.20
C PRO A 460 24.86 11.10 24.34
N THR A 461 24.09 10.76 25.37
CA THR A 461 24.48 9.88 26.46
C THR A 461 23.61 8.63 26.47
N THR A 462 24.21 7.46 26.58
CA THR A 462 23.47 6.20 26.73
C THR A 462 22.78 6.16 28.09
N VAL A 463 21.46 5.96 28.08
CA VAL A 463 20.63 5.93 29.30
C VAL A 463 20.28 4.50 29.69
N SER A 464 20.12 3.59 28.73
CA SER A 464 19.96 2.17 29.00
C SER A 464 20.23 1.32 27.74
N THR A 465 20.43 0.02 27.95
CA THR A 465 20.58 -0.98 26.89
C THR A 465 19.60 -2.12 27.16
N ALA A 466 18.81 -2.51 26.17
CA ALA A 466 17.91 -3.67 26.26
C ALA A 466 18.34 -4.72 25.23
N MET A 467 18.33 -5.99 25.63
CA MET A 467 18.59 -7.11 24.72
C MET A 467 17.25 -7.74 24.34
N THR A 468 16.97 -7.80 23.05
CA THR A 468 15.79 -8.49 22.51
C THR A 468 16.27 -9.71 21.74
N THR A 469 15.70 -10.87 22.05
CA THR A 469 15.94 -12.10 21.28
C THR A 469 14.80 -12.26 20.30
N LEU A 470 15.07 -12.08 19.01
CA LEU A 470 14.13 -12.37 17.93
C LEU A 470 14.31 -13.83 17.52
N THR A 471 13.21 -14.57 17.45
CA THR A 471 13.20 -15.93 16.89
C THR A 471 12.75 -15.81 15.45
N GLU A 472 13.68 -15.64 14.54
CA GLU A 472 13.39 -15.62 13.11
C GLU A 472 13.34 -17.07 12.61
N THR A 473 12.22 -17.48 12.00
CA THR A 473 12.07 -18.82 11.44
C THR A 473 12.43 -18.76 9.97
N SER A 474 13.61 -19.25 9.61
CA SER A 474 14.04 -19.36 8.21
C SER A 474 13.80 -20.77 7.69
N THR A 475 13.06 -20.90 6.59
CA THR A 475 12.84 -22.17 5.89
C THR A 475 13.85 -22.30 4.76
N VAL A 476 14.81 -23.21 4.89
CA VAL A 476 15.77 -23.49 3.80
C VAL A 476 15.22 -24.61 2.92
N VAL A 477 14.98 -24.31 1.65
CA VAL A 477 14.68 -25.31 0.61
C VAL A 477 15.97 -25.62 -0.14
N SER A 478 16.53 -26.80 0.07
CA SER A 478 17.71 -27.27 -0.69
C SER A 478 17.27 -28.07 -1.91
N TYR A 479 17.78 -27.71 -3.09
CA TYR A 479 17.70 -28.54 -4.29
C TYR A 479 18.92 -29.45 -4.38
N VAL A 480 18.71 -30.75 -4.61
CA VAL A 480 19.77 -31.70 -4.93
C VAL A 480 19.86 -31.81 -6.45
N GLU A 481 20.96 -31.38 -7.05
CA GLU A 481 21.27 -31.69 -8.46
C GLU A 481 21.47 -33.19 -8.63
N ARG A 482 20.92 -33.74 -9.73
CA ARG A 482 21.04 -35.16 -10.06
C ARG A 482 22.42 -35.42 -10.69
N ASP A 483 23.18 -36.30 -10.05
CA ASP A 483 24.55 -36.73 -10.39
C ASP A 483 24.79 -36.97 -11.89
N THR A 484 25.87 -36.38 -12.42
CA THR A 484 26.62 -36.96 -13.54
C THR A 484 27.64 -37.95 -12.97
N VAL A 485 27.55 -39.18 -13.45
CA VAL A 485 28.40 -40.33 -13.11
C VAL A 485 29.89 -40.00 -13.32
N PRO A 486 30.78 -40.21 -12.34
CA PRO A 486 32.21 -40.33 -12.59
C PRO A 486 32.60 -41.80 -12.82
N GLU A 487 33.36 -42.02 -13.89
CA GLU A 487 34.02 -43.28 -14.21
C GLU A 487 35.17 -43.61 -13.23
N GLU A 488 35.55 -44.88 -13.20
CA GLU A 488 36.20 -45.63 -12.12
C GLU A 488 37.72 -45.33 -11.90
N GLN A 489 38.15 -45.70 -10.69
CA GLN A 489 39.42 -45.51 -9.97
C GLN A 489 40.76 -45.65 -10.73
N GLN A 490 41.76 -44.87 -10.30
CA GLN A 490 43.09 -45.41 -9.94
C GLN A 490 43.64 -44.80 -8.64
N LEU A 491 44.01 -45.69 -7.72
CA LEU A 491 44.70 -45.47 -6.46
C LEU A 491 46.19 -45.17 -6.71
N GLU A 492 46.76 -44.20 -5.99
CA GLU A 492 48.14 -44.31 -5.50
C GLU A 492 48.39 -43.43 -4.26
N GLU A 493 49.39 -43.85 -3.48
CA GLU A 493 49.46 -43.78 -2.03
C GLU A 493 49.95 -42.47 -1.39
N ARG A 494 49.65 -42.38 -0.10
CA ARG A 494 50.08 -41.40 0.91
C ARG A 494 51.59 -41.09 0.89
N GLU A 495 51.92 -39.83 1.22
CA GLU A 495 52.92 -39.55 2.27
C GLU A 495 52.45 -38.41 3.20
N ILE A 496 52.55 -38.69 4.50
CA ILE A 496 52.30 -37.77 5.62
C ILE A 496 53.67 -37.38 6.18
N SER A 497 53.94 -36.08 6.30
CA SER A 497 54.83 -35.48 7.31
C SER A 497 54.59 -33.97 7.26
N GLY A 498 54.27 -33.22 8.30
CA GLY A 498 54.73 -33.31 9.68
C GLY A 498 55.54 -32.04 10.01
N HIS A 499 55.10 -31.30 11.04
CA HIS A 499 55.82 -30.22 11.78
C HIS A 499 55.54 -28.73 11.50
N ALA A 500 54.63 -28.19 12.32
CA ALA A 500 54.85 -27.22 13.41
C ALA A 500 55.84 -26.03 13.26
N ARG A 501 55.29 -24.82 13.51
CA ARG A 501 55.76 -23.66 14.34
C ARG A 501 57.29 -23.51 14.54
N ARG A 502 57.94 -22.35 14.40
CA ARG A 502 57.65 -21.02 15.00
C ARG A 502 58.81 -20.03 14.65
N HIS A 503 58.49 -18.73 14.72
CA HIS A 503 59.34 -17.58 15.13
C HIS A 503 60.28 -16.84 14.16
N LEU A 504 59.90 -15.56 13.96
CA LEU A 504 60.67 -14.29 14.05
C LEU A 504 62.17 -14.27 13.66
N HIS A 505 62.55 -13.34 12.78
CA HIS A 505 63.20 -12.07 13.17
C HIS A 505 63.42 -11.09 11.99
N HIS A 506 63.64 -9.86 12.41
CA HIS A 506 63.61 -8.54 11.80
C HIS A 506 64.85 -8.15 10.93
N HIS A 507 64.69 -7.06 10.15
CA HIS A 507 65.70 -6.15 9.52
C HIS A 507 66.22 -6.53 8.12
N GLY A 508 66.40 -5.63 7.15
CA GLY A 508 66.36 -4.17 7.15
C GLY A 508 66.50 -3.61 5.72
N ARG A 509 66.36 -2.28 5.61
CA ARG A 509 66.46 -1.42 4.42
C ARG A 509 67.69 -1.68 3.54
N LEU A 510 67.56 -1.45 2.22
CA LEU A 510 68.34 -0.45 1.48
C LEU A 510 67.89 -0.28 0.01
N HIS A 511 67.82 1.00 -0.39
CA HIS A 511 67.68 1.52 -1.75
C HIS A 511 68.79 1.04 -2.71
N ARG A 512 68.53 0.95 -4.02
CA ARG A 512 68.84 1.97 -5.06
C ARG A 512 68.84 1.39 -6.50
N LYS A 513 68.33 2.24 -7.41
CA LYS A 513 68.77 2.54 -8.79
C LYS A 513 68.42 1.59 -9.96
N HIS A 514 67.57 2.16 -10.84
CA HIS A 514 67.77 2.45 -12.28
C HIS A 514 68.56 1.46 -13.15
N GLY A 515 67.95 1.14 -14.30
CA GLY A 515 68.69 0.85 -15.53
C GLY A 515 67.83 0.27 -16.65
N PHE A 516 67.40 1.16 -17.55
CA PHE A 516 66.87 0.96 -18.92
C PHE A 516 65.42 0.52 -19.11
#